data_AF-A0A4Q4D0A3-F1
#
_entry.id   AF-A0A4Q4D0A3-F1
#
_cell.length_a   1.000
_cell.length_b   1.000
_cell.length_c   1.000
_cell.angle_alpha   90.00
_cell.angle_beta   90.00
_cell.angle_gamma   90.00
#
_symmetry.space_group_name_H-M   'P 1'
#
loop_
_entity.id
_entity.type
_entity.pdbx_description
1 polymer ?
#
loop_
_entity_poly.entity_id
_entity_poly.type
_entity_poly.pdbx_seq_one_letter_code
_entity_poly.pdbx_strand_id
1 'polypeptide(L)' 'APPRTPAPMVARLQQAVAAAVAVPEVRERLAVLGADPVADTPAEFAAFCGREYARWGKLVRDAQVKLD' A
#
# COMPACT_ATOMS: atom_id res chain seq x y z
N ALA A 1 2.70 2.99 -8.59
CA ALA A 1 2.33 3.79 -9.79
C ALA A 1 2.90 3.13 -11.03
N PRO A 2 2.33 3.30 -12.23
CA PRO A 2 2.91 2.79 -13.46
C PRO A 2 4.39 3.17 -13.59
N PRO A 3 5.24 2.27 -14.13
CA PRO A 3 6.65 2.59 -14.36
C PRO A 3 6.76 3.92 -15.11
N ARG A 4 7.59 4.83 -14.57
CA ARG A 4 7.85 6.20 -15.09
C ARG A 4 6.77 7.26 -14.80
N THR A 5 5.85 7.02 -13.87
CA THR A 5 5.02 8.11 -13.34
C THR A 5 5.95 9.21 -12.77
N PRO A 6 5.80 10.49 -13.15
CA PRO A 6 6.70 11.54 -12.69
C PRO A 6 6.69 11.67 -11.16
N ALA A 7 7.88 11.81 -10.56
CA ALA A 7 8.03 11.92 -9.11
C ALA A 7 7.15 13.02 -8.46
N PRO A 8 7.00 14.23 -9.06
CA PRO A 8 6.12 15.25 -8.51
C PRO A 8 4.65 14.82 -8.45
N MET A 9 4.19 14.01 -9.41
CA MET A 9 2.81 13.50 -9.41
C MET A 9 2.61 12.44 -8.32
N VAL A 10 3.60 11.57 -8.13
CA VAL A 10 3.59 10.58 -7.04
C VAL A 10 3.54 11.28 -5.69
N ALA A 11 4.38 12.31 -5.48
CA ALA A 11 4.39 13.09 -4.25
C ALA A 11 3.04 13.79 -4.00
N ARG A 12 2.47 14.44 -5.03
CA ARG A 12 1.16 15.10 -4.91
C ARG A 12 0.05 14.13 -4.52
N LEU A 13 0.03 12.93 -5.13
CA LEU A 13 -0.96 11.91 -4.81
C LEU A 13 -0.78 11.39 -3.38
N GLN A 14 0.46 11.11 -2.96
CA GLN A 14 0.71 10.66 -1.59
C GLN A 14 0.26 11.70 -0.56
N GLN A 15 0.55 12.99 -0.78
CA GLN A 15 0.10 14.06 0.10
C GLN A 15 -1.42 14.14 0.18
N ALA A 16 -2.12 14.03 -0.96
CA ALA A 16 -3.57 14.06 -0.99
C ALA A 16 -4.18 12.86 -0.24
N VAL A 17 -3.62 11.66 -0.40
CA VAL A 17 -4.06 10.46 0.33
C VAL A 17 -3.79 10.60 1.83
N ALA A 18 -2.59 11.04 2.22
CA ALA A 18 -2.22 11.26 3.61
C ALA A 18 -3.16 12.27 4.30
N ALA A 19 -3.51 13.36 3.60
CA ALA A 19 -4.48 14.33 4.09
C ALA A 19 -5.89 13.73 4.24
N ALA A 20 -6.35 12.95 3.26
CA ALA A 20 -7.66 12.31 3.30
C ALA A 20 -7.77 11.31 4.47
N VAL A 21 -6.76 10.47 4.70
CA VAL A 21 -6.76 9.52 5.82
C VAL A 21 -6.50 10.20 7.17
N ALA A 22 -6.14 11.48 7.22
CA ALA A 22 -6.07 12.24 8.46
C ALA A 22 -7.45 12.76 8.91
N VAL A 23 -8.44 12.78 8.01
CA VAL A 23 -9.82 13.18 8.34
C VAL A 23 -10.46 12.11 9.25
N PRO A 24 -10.95 12.46 10.46
CA PRO A 24 -11.50 11.49 11.41
C PRO A 24 -12.61 10.63 10.81
N GLU A 25 -13.56 11.24 10.10
CA GLU A 25 -14.65 10.52 9.45
C GLU A 25 -14.16 9.47 8.43
N VAL A 26 -13.09 9.77 7.69
CA VAL A 26 -12.49 8.83 6.74
C VAL A 26 -11.85 7.66 7.50
N ARG A 27 -11.14 7.93 8.60
CA ARG A 27 -10.55 6.89 9.45
C ARG A 27 -11.61 5.98 10.04
N GLU A 28 -12.68 6.56 10.59
CA GLU A 28 -13.78 5.80 11.20
C GLU A 28 -14.46 4.89 10.18
N ARG A 29 -14.75 5.40 8.98
CA ARG A 29 -15.35 4.59 7.91
C ARG A 29 -14.44 3.44 7.48
N LEU A 30 -13.14 3.69 7.34
CA LEU A 30 -12.17 2.63 7.00
C LEU A 30 -12.06 1.59 8.12
N ALA A 31 -12.07 2.03 9.39
CA ALA A 31 -12.05 1.13 10.54
C ALA A 31 -13.31 0.25 10.60
N VAL A 32 -14.50 0.78 10.30
CA VAL A 32 -15.74 0.00 10.19
C VAL A 32 -15.64 -1.10 9.11
N LEU A 33 -14.86 -0.87 8.06
CA LEU A 33 -14.58 -1.87 7.02
C LEU A 33 -13.46 -2.86 7.40
N GLY A 34 -12.91 -2.75 8.61
CA GLY A 34 -11.82 -3.59 9.10
C GLY A 34 -10.44 -3.19 8.58
N ALA A 35 -10.29 -1.99 8.03
CA ALA A 35 -9.01 -1.48 7.55
C ALA A 35 -8.31 -0.61 8.62
N ASP A 36 -6.98 -0.71 8.68
CA ASP A 36 -6.13 0.22 9.44
C ASP A 36 -5.47 1.22 8.47
N PRO A 37 -5.91 2.48 8.43
CA PRO A 37 -5.40 3.47 7.49
C PRO A 37 -3.98 3.96 7.86
N VAL A 38 -3.02 3.64 6.99
CA VAL A 38 -1.65 4.15 7.03
C VAL A 38 -1.42 5.26 6.01
N ALA A 39 -0.46 6.13 6.30
CA ALA A 39 -0.12 7.30 5.47
C ALA A 39 1.32 7.22 4.94
N ASP A 40 1.73 6.01 4.54
CA ASP A 40 3.08 5.71 4.08
C ASP A 40 3.57 6.72 3.04
N THR A 41 4.86 7.05 3.13
CA THR A 41 5.58 7.69 2.03
C THR A 41 5.70 6.73 0.84
N PRO A 42 5.99 7.23 -0.38
CA PRO A 42 6.17 6.36 -1.53
C PRO A 42 7.31 5.35 -1.34
N ALA A 43 8.34 5.71 -0.58
CA ALA A 43 9.48 4.84 -0.28
C ALA A 43 9.11 3.74 0.72
N GLU A 44 8.37 4.07 1.77
CA GLU A 44 7.88 3.09 2.75
C GLU A 44 6.93 2.07 2.10
N PHE A 45 6.02 2.55 1.26
CA PHE A 45 5.11 1.69 0.52
C PHE A 45 5.85 0.76 -0.46
N ALA A 46 6.86 1.28 -1.17
CA ALA A 46 7.70 0.45 -2.04
C ALA A 46 8.46 -0.63 -1.25
N ALA A 47 8.99 -0.28 -0.08
CA ALA A 47 9.67 -1.21 0.80
C ALA A 47 8.71 -2.29 1.35
N PHE A 48 7.48 -1.90 1.71
CA PHE A 48 6.42 -2.84 2.13
C PHE A 48 6.10 -3.84 1.01
N CYS A 49 5.81 -3.36 -0.20
CA CYS A 49 5.54 -4.24 -1.34
C CYS A 49 6.69 -5.21 -1.60
N GLY A 50 7.95 -4.74 -1.51
CA GLY A 50 9.12 -5.59 -1.67
C GLY A 50 9.20 -6.71 -0.62
N ARG A 51 8.96 -6.39 0.65
CA ARG A 51 8.95 -7.37 1.75
C ARG A 51 7.83 -8.39 1.59
N GLU A 52 6.62 -7.93 1.30
CA GLU A 52 5.46 -8.80 1.15
C GLU A 52 5.60 -9.70 -0.07
N TYR A 53 6.09 -9.18 -1.20
CA TYR A 53 6.37 -9.97 -2.38
C TYR A 53 7.38 -11.11 -2.10
N ALA A 54 8.46 -10.80 -1.39
CA ALA A 54 9.45 -11.80 -1.01
C ALA A 54 8.86 -12.87 -0.07
N ARG A 55 8.11 -12.44 0.96
CA ARG A 55 7.49 -13.31 1.95
C ARG A 55 6.48 -14.26 1.32
N TRP A 56 5.49 -13.72 0.61
CA TRP A 56 4.42 -14.51 0.02
C TRP A 56 4.91 -15.35 -1.15
N GLY A 57 5.84 -14.82 -1.97
CA GLY A 57 6.46 -15.58 -3.04
C GLY A 57 7.21 -16.81 -2.53
N LYS A 58 7.91 -16.69 -1.39
CA LYS A 58 8.54 -17.84 -0.72
C LYS A 58 7.48 -18.85 -0.29
N LEU A 59 6.44 -18.40 0.41
CA LEU A 59 5.37 -19.29 0.90
C LEU A 59 4.72 -20.08 -0.24
N VAL A 60 4.37 -19.42 -1.35
CA VAL A 60 3.72 -20.06 -2.50
C VAL A 60 4.60 -21.18 -3.08
N ARG A 61 5.90 -20.92 -3.24
CA ARG A 61 6.85 -21.93 -3.74
C ARG A 61 6.99 -23.10 -2.78
N ASP A 62 7.12 -22.82 -1.49
CA ASP A 62 7.30 -23.85 -0.45
C ASP A 62 6.04 -24.73 -0.33
N ALA A 63 4.86 -24.13 -0.43
CA ALA A 63 3.56 -24.82 -0.34
C ALA A 63 3.08 -25.42 -1.67
N GLN A 64 3.86 -25.28 -2.76
CA GLN A 64 3.53 -25.73 -4.11
C GLN A 64 2.15 -25.25 -4.61
N VAL A 65 1.70 -24.07 -4.16
CA VAL A 65 0.42 -23.49 -4.53
C VAL A 65 0.49 -22.98 -5.97
N LYS A 66 -0.49 -23.34 -6.79
CA LYS A 66 -0.65 -22.86 -8.17
C LYS A 66 -2.03 -22.22 -8.30
N LEU A 67 -2.10 -21.18 -9.14
CA LEU A 67 -3.36 -20.67 -9.66
C LEU A 67 -3.66 -21.45 -10.95
N ASP A 68 -4.91 -21.90 -11.08
CA ASP A 68 -5.41 -22.60 -12.27
C ASP A 68 -5.55 -21.64 -13.48
#